data_AF-A0A2P2DWN0-F1
#
_entry.id   AF-A0A2P2DWN0-F1
#
_cell.length_a   1.000
_cell.length_b   1.000
_cell.length_c   1.000
_cell.angle_alpha   90.00
_cell.angle_beta   90.00
_cell.angle_gamma   90.00
#
_symmetry.space_group_name_H-M   'P 1'
#
loop_
_entity.id
_entity.type
_entity.pdbx_description
1 polymer ?
#
loop_
_entity_poly.entity_id
_entity_poly.type
_entity_poly.pdbx_seq_one_letter_code
_entity_poly.pdbx_strand_id
1 'polypeptide(L)'
;MGKNKKNFFSRLLGFFKRRKVSSGNGDENKIRKQNFLSEWNLASQKIKSLLPLLFAPIGFIWESKSLKVSKTNQNLFKLEGKTFQFLLVTGSSIQKNSDGNYTGIIIDEKGKFHRAIQSEIKTAEELFQKLELPFPEVDSQVGESWKAILQWERFWQAQLLAKLRPNVIAILSLLLGEEFKKFLVLTTSERQLELVRDELFYLNLGKVGQAYSPHSKNFHYYEFGTALQEFNQRILEVTEKRKQSI
;
A
#
# COMPACT_ATOMS: atom_id res chain seq x y z
N MET A 1 -32.48 -4.09 -76.26
CA MET A 1 -31.00 -4.23 -76.26
C MET A 1 -30.40 -3.10 -75.45
N GLY A 2 -29.94 -3.37 -74.23
CA GLY A 2 -29.25 -2.39 -73.39
C GLY A 2 -28.21 -3.12 -72.56
N LYS A 3 -26.93 -3.00 -72.95
CA LYS A 3 -25.81 -3.70 -72.34
C LYS A 3 -25.41 -3.00 -71.02
N ASN A 4 -25.36 -3.82 -69.97
CA ASN A 4 -24.58 -3.68 -68.75
C ASN A 4 -23.27 -2.90 -68.87
N LYS A 5 -23.03 -1.95 -67.93
CA LYS A 5 -21.73 -1.77 -67.25
C LYS A 5 -21.93 -1.40 -65.76
N LYS A 6 -21.65 -2.43 -64.93
CA LYS A 6 -21.12 -2.52 -63.56
C LYS A 6 -20.80 -1.18 -62.84
N ASN A 7 -21.44 -0.92 -61.71
CA ASN A 7 -20.97 -1.18 -60.33
C ASN A 7 -19.60 -0.55 -60.00
N PHE A 8 -19.56 0.46 -59.10
CA PHE A 8 -18.45 0.62 -58.13
C PHE A 8 -18.67 1.56 -56.92
N PHE A 9 -19.89 2.08 -56.62
CA PHE A 9 -20.07 2.95 -55.43
C PHE A 9 -21.39 2.76 -54.68
N SER A 10 -21.67 1.55 -54.18
CA SER A 10 -22.81 1.30 -53.27
C SER A 10 -22.44 0.65 -51.93
N ARG A 11 -21.17 0.73 -51.50
CA ARG A 11 -20.69 -0.02 -50.31
C ARG A 11 -20.44 0.79 -49.03
N LEU A 12 -21.04 1.98 -48.86
CA LEU A 12 -20.72 2.83 -47.69
C LEU A 12 -21.89 3.54 -46.99
N LEU A 13 -23.15 3.18 -47.24
CA LEU A 13 -24.29 3.72 -46.48
C LEU A 13 -25.28 2.61 -46.12
N GLY A 14 -25.06 1.98 -44.96
CA GLY A 14 -25.94 0.93 -44.43
C GLY A 14 -25.73 0.55 -42.97
N PHE A 15 -25.09 1.41 -42.16
CA PHE A 15 -24.74 1.12 -40.76
C PHE A 15 -25.72 1.68 -39.71
N PHE A 16 -27.02 1.75 -40.01
CA PHE A 16 -28.06 1.95 -38.99
C PHE A 16 -29.23 0.99 -39.20
N LYS A 17 -28.99 -0.29 -38.89
CA LYS A 17 -30.08 -1.25 -38.65
C LYS A 17 -30.07 -1.62 -37.17
N ARG A 18 -30.98 -0.97 -36.42
CA ARG A 18 -31.34 -1.33 -35.04
C ARG A 18 -31.64 -2.83 -34.98
N ARG A 19 -30.73 -3.61 -34.38
CA ARG A 19 -31.08 -4.93 -33.86
C ARG A 19 -31.92 -4.70 -32.60
N LYS A 20 -33.18 -5.12 -32.64
CA LYS A 20 -33.94 -5.45 -31.43
C LYS A 20 -33.12 -6.50 -30.69
N VAL A 21 -32.56 -6.14 -29.55
CA VAL A 21 -32.04 -7.09 -28.58
C VAL A 21 -33.26 -7.84 -28.07
N SER A 22 -33.44 -9.06 -28.57
CA SER A 22 -34.23 -10.08 -27.94
C SER A 22 -33.72 -10.26 -26.51
N SER A 23 -34.61 -10.11 -25.55
CA SER A 23 -34.48 -10.60 -24.18
C SER A 23 -34.21 -12.10 -24.22
N GLY A 24 -32.94 -12.46 -24.32
CA GLY A 24 -32.43 -13.81 -24.12
C GLY A 24 -31.58 -13.78 -22.86
N ASN A 25 -31.96 -14.59 -21.87
CA ASN A 25 -31.19 -14.87 -20.68
C ASN A 25 -29.72 -15.14 -21.01
N GLY A 26 -28.87 -14.16 -20.70
CA GLY A 26 -27.43 -14.33 -20.62
C GLY A 26 -27.02 -13.98 -19.20
N ASP A 27 -26.74 -15.00 -18.39
CA ASP A 27 -26.02 -14.91 -17.13
C ASP A 27 -24.60 -14.36 -17.38
N GLU A 28 -24.49 -13.08 -17.70
CA GLU A 28 -23.26 -12.33 -17.53
C GLU A 28 -23.27 -11.81 -16.10
N ASN A 29 -22.51 -12.49 -15.23
CA ASN A 29 -22.16 -12.05 -13.89
C ASN A 29 -21.61 -10.60 -13.93
N LYS A 30 -22.49 -9.59 -13.83
CA LYS A 30 -22.09 -8.25 -13.43
C LYS A 30 -21.51 -8.40 -12.04
N ILE A 31 -20.18 -8.41 -11.92
CA ILE A 31 -19.47 -8.50 -10.64
C ILE A 31 -20.02 -7.38 -9.74
N ARG A 32 -20.87 -7.75 -8.78
CA ARG A 32 -21.51 -6.80 -7.87
C ARG A 32 -20.56 -6.55 -6.71
N LYS A 33 -20.44 -5.28 -6.32
CA LYS A 33 -19.75 -4.87 -5.08
C LYS A 33 -20.40 -5.61 -3.91
N GLN A 34 -19.60 -6.31 -3.11
CA GLN A 34 -20.04 -6.96 -1.89
C GLN A 34 -19.93 -6.00 -0.70
N ASN A 35 -20.21 -6.46 0.52
CA ASN A 35 -19.97 -5.66 1.72
C ASN A 35 -18.46 -5.45 1.97
N PHE A 36 -18.11 -4.51 2.86
CA PHE A 36 -16.72 -4.19 3.18
C PHE A 36 -15.88 -5.41 3.58
N LEU A 37 -16.39 -6.28 4.45
CA LEU A 37 -15.65 -7.44 4.95
C LEU A 37 -15.34 -8.44 3.83
N SER A 38 -16.29 -8.67 2.94
CA SER A 38 -16.10 -9.52 1.77
C SER A 38 -15.03 -8.96 0.83
N GLU A 39 -15.12 -7.69 0.46
CA GLU A 39 -14.13 -7.05 -0.43
C GLU A 39 -12.73 -7.04 0.19
N TRP A 40 -12.65 -6.79 1.50
CA TRP A 40 -11.40 -6.83 2.25
C TRP A 40 -10.80 -8.23 2.28
N ASN A 41 -11.60 -9.27 2.54
CA ASN A 41 -11.11 -10.66 2.54
C ASN A 41 -10.55 -11.07 1.18
N LEU A 42 -11.24 -10.74 0.09
CA LEU A 42 -10.78 -11.01 -1.27
C LEU A 42 -9.45 -10.27 -1.56
N ALA A 43 -9.38 -8.99 -1.23
CA ALA A 43 -8.18 -8.18 -1.44
C ALA A 43 -7.01 -8.64 -0.56
N SER A 44 -7.29 -9.09 0.67
CA SER A 44 -6.29 -9.60 1.62
C SER A 44 -5.68 -10.92 1.15
N GLN A 45 -6.47 -11.80 0.55
CA GLN A 45 -5.94 -13.02 -0.08
C GLN A 45 -5.09 -12.68 -1.31
N LYS A 46 -5.59 -11.78 -2.16
CA LYS A 46 -4.91 -11.37 -3.39
C LYS A 46 -3.57 -10.68 -3.10
N ILE A 47 -3.49 -9.75 -2.15
CA ILE A 47 -2.24 -9.07 -1.80
C ILE A 47 -1.20 -10.05 -1.25
N LYS A 48 -1.60 -11.05 -0.45
CA LYS A 48 -0.70 -12.09 0.07
C LYS A 48 -0.12 -12.95 -1.07
N SER A 49 -0.92 -13.27 -2.08
CA SER A 49 -0.42 -13.98 -3.27
C SER A 49 0.49 -13.15 -4.16
N LEU A 50 0.24 -11.83 -4.27
CA LEU A 50 1.01 -10.93 -5.14
C LEU A 50 2.32 -10.46 -4.50
N LEU A 51 2.33 -10.29 -3.17
CA LEU A 51 3.43 -9.75 -2.38
C LEU A 51 3.86 -10.71 -1.26
N PRO A 52 4.23 -11.97 -1.58
CA PRO A 52 4.53 -12.98 -0.57
C PRO A 52 5.71 -12.57 0.33
N LEU A 53 6.70 -11.84 -0.21
CA LEU A 53 7.88 -11.38 0.54
C LEU A 53 7.54 -10.39 1.66
N LEU A 54 6.49 -9.59 1.47
CA LEU A 54 6.05 -8.59 2.45
C LEU A 54 5.56 -9.28 3.72
N PHE A 55 4.78 -10.35 3.56
CA PHE A 55 4.16 -11.12 4.64
C PHE A 55 4.98 -12.34 5.09
N ALA A 56 6.11 -12.61 4.43
CA ALA A 56 6.98 -13.72 4.78
C ALA A 56 7.60 -13.50 6.18
N PRO A 57 7.72 -14.58 6.99
CA PRO A 57 8.42 -14.53 8.27
C PRO A 57 9.91 -14.22 8.06
N ILE A 58 10.58 -13.82 9.13
CA ILE A 58 12.05 -13.72 9.15
C ILE A 58 12.63 -15.14 8.98
N GLY A 59 13.70 -15.25 8.19
CA GLY A 59 14.34 -16.51 7.85
C GLY A 59 14.18 -16.87 6.38
N PHE A 60 14.16 -18.16 6.09
CA PHE A 60 14.01 -18.66 4.73
C PHE A 60 12.63 -18.31 4.16
N ILE A 61 12.60 -17.75 2.94
CA ILE A 61 11.35 -17.42 2.26
C ILE A 61 11.07 -18.40 1.13
N TRP A 62 12.05 -18.60 0.25
CA TRP A 62 11.84 -19.31 -1.01
C TRP A 62 13.16 -19.78 -1.62
N GLU A 63 13.12 -20.92 -2.33
CA GLU A 63 14.26 -21.45 -3.09
C GLU A 63 13.82 -22.09 -4.40
N SER A 64 14.70 -21.98 -5.39
CA SER A 64 14.67 -22.68 -6.67
C SER A 64 16.06 -23.23 -6.98
N LYS A 65 16.19 -23.98 -8.09
CA LYS A 65 17.46 -24.58 -8.54
C LYS A 65 18.60 -23.57 -8.76
N SER A 66 18.30 -22.27 -8.87
CA SER A 66 19.28 -21.23 -9.17
C SER A 66 19.31 -20.09 -8.16
N LEU A 67 18.34 -20.03 -7.23
CA LEU A 67 18.11 -18.84 -6.43
C LEU A 67 17.47 -19.18 -5.09
N LYS A 68 18.00 -18.62 -4.01
CA LYS A 68 17.48 -18.69 -2.65
C LYS A 68 17.25 -17.28 -2.12
N VAL A 69 16.10 -17.07 -1.48
CA VAL A 69 15.69 -15.81 -0.88
C VAL A 69 15.45 -16.02 0.61
N SER A 70 16.10 -15.21 1.44
CA SER A 70 15.86 -15.16 2.88
C SER A 70 15.62 -13.73 3.34
N LYS A 71 14.83 -13.58 4.41
CA LYS A 71 14.51 -12.32 5.06
C LYS A 71 15.31 -12.24 6.35
N THR A 72 16.21 -11.26 6.46
CA THR A 72 17.02 -11.08 7.67
C THR A 72 16.28 -10.22 8.69
N ASN A 73 15.54 -9.21 8.22
CA ASN A 73 14.61 -8.41 9.02
C ASN A 73 13.50 -7.85 8.13
N GLN A 74 12.68 -6.90 8.63
CA GLN A 74 11.55 -6.35 7.88
C GLN A 74 11.94 -5.74 6.51
N ASN A 75 13.11 -5.10 6.43
CA ASN A 75 13.54 -4.33 5.26
C ASN A 75 14.79 -4.90 4.56
N LEU A 76 15.39 -5.98 5.07
CA LEU A 76 16.62 -6.58 4.57
C LEU A 76 16.38 -8.01 4.09
N PHE A 77 16.69 -8.23 2.82
CA PHE A 77 16.58 -9.53 2.17
C PHE A 77 17.95 -9.97 1.66
N LYS A 78 18.24 -11.25 1.78
CA LYS A 78 19.44 -11.87 1.25
C LYS A 78 19.04 -12.76 0.07
N LEU A 79 19.63 -12.46 -1.08
CA LEU A 79 19.43 -13.13 -2.35
C LEU A 79 20.70 -13.91 -2.69
N GLU A 80 20.62 -15.23 -2.73
CA GLU A 80 21.75 -16.13 -3.02
C GLU A 80 21.51 -16.87 -4.33
N GLY A 81 22.40 -16.68 -5.29
CA GLY A 81 22.49 -17.50 -6.49
C GLY A 81 23.72 -18.39 -6.46
N LYS A 82 23.90 -19.21 -7.50
CA LYS A 82 25.07 -20.12 -7.59
C LYS A 82 26.42 -19.40 -7.60
N THR A 83 26.46 -18.18 -8.10
CA THR A 83 27.70 -17.40 -8.31
C THR A 83 27.64 -16.01 -7.68
N PHE A 84 26.56 -15.68 -6.98
CA PHE A 84 26.36 -14.34 -6.44
C PHE A 84 25.60 -14.38 -5.11
N GLN A 85 25.84 -13.34 -4.31
CA GLN A 85 25.05 -13.05 -3.12
C GLN A 85 24.82 -11.55 -3.06
N PHE A 86 23.56 -11.13 -2.98
CA PHE A 86 23.17 -9.73 -2.81
C PHE A 86 22.39 -9.54 -1.53
N LEU A 87 22.63 -8.41 -0.87
CA LEU A 87 21.76 -7.86 0.16
C LEU A 87 20.86 -6.82 -0.49
N LEU A 88 19.57 -7.07 -0.48
CA LEU A 88 18.54 -6.17 -0.95
C LEU A 88 17.98 -5.41 0.24
N VAL A 89 18.21 -4.11 0.24
CA VAL A 89 17.70 -3.19 1.27
C VAL A 89 16.50 -2.46 0.68
N THR A 90 15.35 -2.61 1.33
CA THR A 90 14.08 -2.00 0.90
C THR A 90 13.66 -0.80 1.75
N GLY A 91 14.44 -0.51 2.80
CA GLY A 91 14.25 0.61 3.71
C GLY A 91 15.33 0.60 4.79
N SER A 92 15.48 1.72 5.51
CA SER A 92 16.31 1.76 6.71
C SER A 92 15.75 0.80 7.78
N SER A 93 16.63 0.19 8.57
CA SER A 93 16.25 -0.72 9.66
C SER A 93 17.29 -0.61 10.75
N ILE A 94 16.89 -0.25 11.96
CA ILE A 94 17.79 -0.12 13.11
C ILE A 94 17.20 -0.90 14.27
N GLN A 95 18.06 -1.61 14.98
CA GLN A 95 17.71 -2.42 16.14
C GLN A 95 18.64 -2.06 17.29
N LYS A 96 18.09 -2.04 18.50
CA LYS A 96 18.87 -1.89 19.73
C LYS A 96 19.23 -3.29 20.24
N ASN A 97 20.51 -3.52 20.44
CA ASN A 97 21.03 -4.79 20.95
C ASN A 97 20.86 -4.86 22.47
N SER A 98 21.00 -6.07 23.02
CA SER A 98 20.98 -6.33 24.48
C SER A 98 21.93 -5.43 25.26
N ASP A 99 23.04 -5.05 24.62
CA ASP A 99 24.13 -4.27 25.22
C ASP A 99 23.88 -2.75 25.13
N GLY A 100 22.67 -2.34 24.69
CA GLY A 100 22.27 -0.94 24.57
C GLY A 100 22.73 -0.23 23.30
N ASN A 101 23.59 -0.85 22.50
CA ASN A 101 24.08 -0.33 21.22
C ASN A 101 23.05 -0.44 20.10
N TYR A 102 23.07 0.49 19.13
CA TYR A 102 22.24 0.43 17.94
C TYR A 102 23.01 -0.16 16.76
N THR A 103 22.40 -1.10 16.04
CA THR A 103 22.93 -1.64 14.78
C THR A 103 21.86 -1.65 13.71
N GLY A 104 22.24 -1.37 12.47
CA GLY A 104 21.26 -1.24 11.40
C GLY A 104 21.81 -0.85 10.05
N ILE A 105 20.89 -0.69 9.11
CA ILE A 105 21.12 -0.16 7.77
C ILE A 105 20.39 1.17 7.66
N ILE A 106 21.10 2.20 7.24
CA ILE A 106 20.54 3.52 6.95
C ILE A 106 20.74 3.79 5.47
N ILE A 107 19.65 4.08 4.76
CA ILE A 107 19.71 4.55 3.38
C ILE A 107 19.93 6.07 3.41
N ASP A 108 21.15 6.51 3.08
CA ASP A 108 21.47 7.93 2.93
C ASP A 108 21.16 8.40 1.51
N GLU A 109 20.29 9.40 1.39
CA GLU A 109 20.07 10.09 0.12
C GLU A 109 20.84 11.42 0.12
N LYS A 110 21.64 11.64 -0.93
CA LYS A 110 22.21 12.97 -1.27
C LYS A 110 23.27 13.49 -0.29
N GLY A 111 24.15 12.63 0.21
CA GLY A 111 25.40 13.05 0.87
C GLY A 111 25.22 13.69 2.24
N LYS A 112 24.04 13.55 2.87
CA LYS A 112 23.80 14.03 4.23
C LYS A 112 24.72 13.33 5.22
N PHE A 113 25.03 12.06 4.98
CA PHE A 113 26.03 11.33 5.75
C PHE A 113 27.39 12.04 5.76
N HIS A 114 27.87 12.50 4.59
CA HIS A 114 29.15 13.20 4.49
C HIS A 114 29.16 14.49 5.32
N ARG A 115 28.05 15.22 5.36
CA ARG A 115 27.91 16.41 6.21
C ARG A 115 27.85 16.04 7.70
N ALA A 116 27.14 14.97 8.06
CA ALA A 116 26.97 14.55 9.45
C ALA A 116 28.31 14.15 10.09
N ILE A 117 29.13 13.37 9.38
CA ILE A 117 30.43 12.87 9.90
C ILE A 117 31.53 13.93 9.97
N GLN A 118 31.33 15.11 9.36
CA GLN A 118 32.25 16.24 9.52
C GLN A 118 32.15 16.91 10.89
N SER A 119 31.10 16.58 11.66
CA SER A 119 30.92 17.03 13.04
C SER A 119 31.14 15.89 14.02
N GLU A 120 31.53 16.21 15.26
CA GLU A 120 31.57 15.24 16.34
C GLU A 120 30.17 14.68 16.58
N ILE A 121 30.03 13.35 16.61
CA ILE A 121 28.77 12.65 16.86
C ILE A 121 28.97 11.81 18.12
N LYS A 122 28.19 12.09 19.17
CA LYS A 122 28.34 11.46 20.49
C LYS A 122 27.30 10.38 20.77
N THR A 123 26.15 10.47 20.11
CA THR A 123 25.04 9.53 20.30
C THR A 123 24.39 9.14 18.97
N ALA A 124 23.64 8.03 18.96
CA ALA A 124 22.87 7.63 17.80
C ALA A 124 21.77 8.67 17.51
N GLU A 125 21.12 9.20 18.53
CA GLU A 125 20.09 10.23 18.42
C GLU A 125 20.63 11.46 17.67
N GLU A 126 21.85 11.89 17.99
CA GLU A 126 22.53 13.00 17.32
C GLU A 126 22.80 12.71 15.84
N LEU A 127 23.27 11.50 15.52
CA LEU A 127 23.46 11.06 14.12
C LEU A 127 22.15 11.14 13.33
N PHE A 128 21.05 10.63 13.88
CA PHE A 128 19.75 10.63 13.21
C PHE A 128 19.21 12.03 12.97
N GLN A 129 19.34 12.92 13.97
CA GLN A 129 18.97 14.33 13.81
C GLN A 129 19.76 14.99 12.67
N LYS A 130 21.07 14.77 12.60
CA LYS A 130 21.92 15.32 11.53
C LYS A 130 21.59 14.76 10.15
N LEU A 131 21.16 13.51 10.08
CA LEU A 131 20.69 12.88 8.84
C LEU A 131 19.25 13.28 8.49
N GLU A 132 18.57 14.04 9.36
CA GLU A 132 17.14 14.35 9.26
C GLU A 132 16.28 13.09 9.13
N LEU A 133 16.73 12.02 9.78
CA LEU A 133 16.02 10.75 9.82
C LEU A 133 15.19 10.71 11.10
N PRO A 134 13.96 10.18 11.03
CA PRO A 134 13.22 9.90 12.25
C PRO A 134 14.06 8.93 13.10
N PHE A 135 14.33 9.30 14.36
CA PHE A 135 15.01 8.39 15.26
C PHE A 135 14.09 7.17 15.46
N PRO A 136 14.59 5.94 15.26
CA PRO A 136 13.84 4.75 15.59
C PRO A 136 13.64 4.79 17.11
N GLU A 137 12.44 5.15 17.57
CA GLU A 137 12.01 4.68 18.90
C GLU A 137 12.27 3.18 18.94
N VAL A 138 12.80 2.70 20.06
CA VAL A 138 13.42 1.36 20.24
C VAL A 138 12.54 0.19 19.79
N ASP A 139 11.27 0.42 19.46
CA ASP A 139 10.36 -0.53 18.84
C ASP A 139 9.99 -0.13 17.40
N SER A 140 10.98 0.00 16.51
CA SER A 140 10.74 0.20 15.07
C SER A 140 10.28 -1.09 14.36
N GLN A 141 9.32 -1.78 14.96
CA GLN A 141 8.29 -2.44 14.18
C GLN A 141 7.45 -1.33 13.54
N VAL A 142 7.63 -1.09 12.25
CA VAL A 142 6.75 -0.20 11.45
C VAL A 142 5.28 -0.72 11.47
N GLY A 143 5.03 -1.88 12.08
CA GLY A 143 3.70 -2.40 12.44
C GLY A 143 3.18 -2.06 13.85
N GLU A 144 3.99 -1.54 14.77
CA GLU A 144 3.58 -1.21 16.16
C GLU A 144 3.50 0.30 16.45
N SER A 145 4.23 1.14 15.72
CA SER A 145 4.21 2.61 15.92
C SER A 145 2.82 3.24 15.77
N TRP A 146 1.98 2.71 14.88
CA TRP A 146 0.60 3.22 14.73
C TRP A 146 -0.32 2.75 15.87
N LYS A 147 0.03 1.72 16.64
CA LYS A 147 -0.83 1.20 17.71
C LYS A 147 -0.97 2.18 18.88
N ALA A 148 -0.03 3.12 19.03
CA ALA A 148 -0.18 4.25 19.95
C ALA A 148 -1.48 5.05 19.69
N ILE A 149 -1.98 5.06 18.45
CA ILE A 149 -3.25 5.71 18.05
C ILE A 149 -4.45 5.03 18.69
N LEU A 150 -4.39 3.72 18.96
CA LEU A 150 -5.48 2.98 19.61
C LEU A 150 -5.76 3.51 21.02
N GLN A 151 -4.78 4.15 21.66
CA GLN A 151 -4.90 4.79 22.97
C GLN A 151 -5.35 6.25 22.90
N TRP A 152 -5.50 6.81 21.70
CA TRP A 152 -6.02 8.16 21.54
C TRP A 152 -7.52 8.21 21.82
N GLU A 153 -8.01 9.38 22.21
CA GLU A 153 -9.46 9.60 22.31
C GLU A 153 -10.13 9.38 20.95
N ARG A 154 -11.36 8.87 20.96
CA ARG A 154 -12.11 8.52 19.75
C ARG A 154 -12.21 9.68 18.76
N PHE A 155 -12.30 10.91 19.26
CA PHE A 155 -12.28 12.12 18.44
C PHE A 155 -11.02 12.17 17.55
N TRP A 156 -9.83 12.01 18.14
CA TRP A 156 -8.57 12.08 17.42
C TRP A 156 -8.34 10.91 16.48
N GLN A 157 -8.81 9.73 16.86
CA GLN A 157 -8.84 8.55 15.98
C GLN A 157 -9.68 8.82 14.72
N ALA A 158 -10.89 9.37 14.89
CA ALA A 158 -11.77 9.72 13.78
C ALA A 158 -11.19 10.86 12.93
N GLN A 159 -10.57 11.88 13.55
CA GLN A 159 -9.89 12.97 12.84
C GLN A 159 -8.73 12.45 11.96
N LEU A 160 -7.96 11.49 12.45
CA LEU A 160 -6.89 10.88 11.66
C LEU A 160 -7.47 10.16 10.44
N LEU A 161 -8.47 9.30 10.64
CA LEU A 161 -9.08 8.56 9.53
C LEU A 161 -9.78 9.49 8.54
N ALA A 162 -10.41 10.58 8.98
CA ALA A 162 -11.03 11.57 8.12
C ALA A 162 -10.04 12.35 7.24
N LYS A 163 -8.76 12.42 7.65
CA LYS A 163 -7.68 13.05 6.87
C LYS A 163 -7.05 12.14 5.82
N LEU A 164 -7.33 10.84 5.88
CA LEU A 164 -6.81 9.86 4.93
C LEU A 164 -7.77 9.69 3.77
N ARG A 165 -7.21 9.54 2.57
CA ARG A 165 -8.00 9.23 1.38
C ARG A 165 -8.51 7.78 1.43
N PRO A 166 -9.70 7.46 0.89
CA PRO A 166 -10.25 6.11 0.93
C PRO A 166 -9.33 5.03 0.34
N ASN A 167 -8.61 5.35 -0.74
CA ASN A 167 -7.63 4.44 -1.37
C ASN A 167 -6.43 4.16 -0.45
N VAL A 168 -5.96 5.16 0.30
CA VAL A 168 -4.90 5.01 1.32
C VAL A 168 -5.39 4.06 2.41
N ILE A 169 -6.59 4.30 2.95
CA ILE A 169 -7.18 3.48 4.00
C ILE A 169 -7.37 2.03 3.52
N ALA A 170 -7.82 1.83 2.28
CA ALA A 170 -7.96 0.50 1.69
C ALA A 170 -6.62 -0.25 1.71
N ILE A 171 -5.55 0.37 1.21
CA ILE A 171 -4.20 -0.21 1.21
C ILE A 171 -3.70 -0.46 2.65
N LEU A 172 -3.80 0.52 3.55
CA LEU A 172 -3.40 0.37 4.96
C LEU A 172 -4.13 -0.77 5.65
N SER A 173 -5.44 -0.93 5.40
CA SER A 173 -6.23 -2.01 5.99
C SER A 173 -5.77 -3.40 5.57
N LEU A 174 -5.16 -3.53 4.39
CA LEU A 174 -4.59 -4.79 3.90
C LEU A 174 -3.21 -5.05 4.50
N LEU A 175 -2.39 -4.01 4.62
CA LEU A 175 -1.00 -4.09 5.08
C LEU A 175 -0.90 -4.27 6.60
N LEU A 176 -1.64 -3.48 7.36
CA LEU A 176 -1.67 -3.48 8.82
C LEU A 176 -2.62 -4.56 9.37
N GLY A 177 -3.37 -5.22 8.48
CA GLY A 177 -4.09 -6.45 8.75
C GLY A 177 -5.32 -6.30 9.65
N GLU A 178 -5.63 -7.38 10.36
CA GLU A 178 -6.87 -7.56 11.14
C GLU A 178 -7.09 -6.50 12.22
N GLU A 179 -6.02 -6.09 12.90
CA GLU A 179 -6.10 -5.10 13.98
C GLU A 179 -6.52 -3.73 13.43
N PHE A 180 -5.89 -3.29 12.33
CA PHE A 180 -6.27 -2.04 11.67
C PHE A 180 -7.66 -2.11 11.05
N LYS A 181 -8.05 -3.25 10.47
CA LYS A 181 -9.42 -3.47 9.98
C LYS A 181 -10.45 -3.28 11.10
N LYS A 182 -10.20 -3.85 12.29
CA LYS A 182 -11.09 -3.68 13.46
C LYS A 182 -11.14 -2.21 13.90
N PHE A 183 -9.99 -1.56 14.01
CA PHE A 183 -9.89 -0.13 14.30
C PHE A 183 -10.72 0.71 13.31
N LEU A 184 -10.58 0.44 12.01
CA LEU A 184 -11.32 1.13 10.96
C LEU A 184 -12.83 0.99 11.12
N VAL A 185 -13.33 -0.24 11.31
CA VAL A 185 -14.77 -0.53 11.44
C VAL A 185 -15.37 0.13 12.68
N LEU A 186 -14.63 0.22 13.79
CA LEU A 186 -15.12 0.81 15.05
C LEU A 186 -15.10 2.36 15.05
N THR A 187 -14.24 2.94 14.24
CA THR A 187 -13.93 4.39 14.29
C THR A 187 -14.61 5.18 13.18
N THR A 188 -14.88 4.56 12.03
CA THR A 188 -15.41 5.27 10.85
C THR A 188 -16.92 5.23 10.73
N SER A 189 -17.47 6.19 9.98
CA SER A 189 -18.88 6.17 9.60
C SER A 189 -19.15 5.14 8.50
N GLU A 190 -20.41 4.70 8.38
CA GLU A 190 -20.83 3.80 7.29
C GLU A 190 -20.45 4.36 5.92
N ARG A 191 -20.66 5.66 5.71
CA ARG A 191 -20.32 6.33 4.45
C ARG A 191 -18.83 6.25 4.12
N GLN A 192 -17.95 6.40 5.10
CA GLN A 192 -16.51 6.28 4.89
C GLN A 192 -16.13 4.83 4.61
N LEU A 193 -16.72 3.87 5.32
CA LEU A 193 -16.50 2.45 5.10
C LEU A 193 -16.95 2.00 3.70
N GLU A 194 -18.05 2.55 3.18
CA GLU A 194 -18.50 2.34 1.79
C GLU A 194 -17.49 2.84 0.76
N LEU A 195 -16.87 4.01 1.00
CA LEU A 195 -15.82 4.52 0.11
C LEU A 195 -14.61 3.59 0.11
N VAL A 196 -14.18 3.10 1.27
CA VAL A 196 -13.06 2.14 1.37
C VAL A 196 -13.40 0.82 0.69
N ARG A 197 -14.63 0.31 0.89
CA ARG A 197 -15.13 -0.88 0.19
C ARG A 197 -15.07 -0.73 -1.33
N ASP A 198 -15.47 0.42 -1.84
CA ASP A 198 -15.45 0.68 -3.28
C ASP A 198 -14.01 0.65 -3.82
N GLU A 199 -13.06 1.20 -3.09
CA GLU A 199 -11.63 1.13 -3.43
C GLU A 199 -11.11 -0.32 -3.42
N LEU A 200 -11.47 -1.11 -2.41
CA LEU A 200 -11.14 -2.55 -2.33
C LEU A 200 -11.72 -3.33 -3.51
N PHE A 201 -12.96 -3.04 -3.92
CA PHE A 201 -13.58 -3.64 -5.09
C PHE A 201 -12.79 -3.36 -6.37
N TYR A 202 -12.35 -2.12 -6.59
CA TYR A 202 -11.56 -1.81 -7.79
C TYR A 202 -10.15 -2.41 -7.76
N LEU A 203 -9.53 -2.49 -6.58
CA LEU A 203 -8.29 -3.24 -6.34
C LEU A 203 -8.45 -4.73 -6.72
N ASN A 204 -9.56 -5.35 -6.30
CA ASN A 204 -9.89 -6.73 -6.63
C ASN A 204 -10.04 -6.95 -8.15
N LEU A 205 -10.60 -5.98 -8.86
CA LEU A 205 -10.70 -6.01 -10.33
C LEU A 205 -9.37 -5.72 -11.05
N GLY A 206 -8.33 -5.26 -10.34
CA GLY A 206 -7.07 -4.83 -10.96
C GLY A 206 -7.23 -3.57 -11.82
N LYS A 207 -8.27 -2.77 -11.59
CA LYS A 207 -8.56 -1.56 -12.36
C LYS A 207 -7.97 -0.35 -11.65
N VAL A 208 -7.06 0.35 -12.33
CA VAL A 208 -6.37 1.53 -11.81
C VAL A 208 -6.82 2.79 -12.58
N GLY A 209 -6.95 3.93 -11.90
CA GLY A 209 -7.21 5.24 -12.51
C GLY A 209 -8.60 5.84 -12.24
N GLN A 210 -8.70 7.16 -12.41
CA GLN A 210 -9.90 7.97 -12.13
C GLN A 210 -11.15 7.57 -12.93
N ALA A 211 -10.96 6.95 -14.11
CA ALA A 211 -12.07 6.45 -14.91
C ALA A 211 -12.82 5.30 -14.23
N TYR A 212 -12.20 4.63 -13.25
CA TYR A 212 -12.79 3.50 -12.54
C TYR A 212 -13.18 3.85 -11.10
N SER A 213 -12.48 4.78 -10.43
CA SER A 213 -12.94 5.39 -9.17
C SER A 213 -13.07 6.91 -9.32
N PRO A 214 -14.28 7.47 -9.33
CA PRO A 214 -14.48 8.92 -9.46
C PRO A 214 -14.04 9.70 -8.21
N HIS A 215 -13.73 9.00 -7.11
CA HIS A 215 -13.36 9.62 -5.83
C HIS A 215 -11.87 9.50 -5.50
N SER A 216 -11.08 8.74 -6.29
CA SER A 216 -9.63 8.61 -6.08
C SER A 216 -8.88 8.16 -7.34
N LYS A 217 -7.58 8.43 -7.41
CA LYS A 217 -6.69 7.60 -8.25
C LYS A 217 -6.46 6.32 -7.44
N ASN A 218 -7.14 5.22 -7.81
CA ASN A 218 -6.94 3.93 -7.13
C ASN A 218 -5.45 3.64 -6.98
N PHE A 219 -5.03 3.25 -5.78
CA PHE A 219 -3.68 2.71 -5.63
C PHE A 219 -3.61 1.31 -6.21
N HIS A 220 -2.47 0.92 -6.76
CA HIS A 220 -2.11 -0.46 -7.00
C HIS A 220 -1.60 -1.09 -5.69
N TYR A 221 -1.69 -2.42 -5.57
CA TYR A 221 -1.10 -3.16 -4.44
C TYR A 221 0.40 -2.84 -4.19
N TYR A 222 1.14 -2.36 -5.20
CA TYR A 222 2.56 -2.02 -5.10
C TYR A 222 2.83 -0.63 -4.49
N GLU A 223 1.80 0.20 -4.32
CA GLU A 223 1.92 1.57 -3.80
C GLU A 223 1.77 1.64 -2.27
N PHE A 224 2.05 0.54 -1.57
CA PHE A 224 1.98 0.44 -0.12
C PHE A 224 2.93 1.41 0.60
N GLY A 225 4.12 1.66 0.03
CA GLY A 225 5.08 2.61 0.58
C GLY A 225 4.52 4.03 0.63
N THR A 226 3.85 4.45 -0.44
CA THR A 226 3.19 5.76 -0.51
C THR A 226 2.05 5.88 0.49
N ALA A 227 1.25 4.82 0.66
CA ALA A 227 0.17 4.79 1.65
C ALA A 227 0.71 4.91 3.09
N LEU A 228 1.80 4.20 3.42
CA LEU A 228 2.45 4.30 4.74
C LEU A 228 3.07 5.67 4.99
N GLN A 229 3.70 6.27 3.98
CA GLN A 229 4.25 7.64 4.09
C GLN A 229 3.15 8.66 4.38
N GLU A 230 2.03 8.61 3.64
CA GLU A 230 0.89 9.49 3.89
C GLU A 230 0.33 9.25 5.31
N PHE A 231 0.22 7.99 5.73
CA PHE A 231 -0.26 7.66 7.06
C PHE A 231 0.61 8.27 8.17
N ASN A 232 1.93 8.07 8.09
CA ASN A 232 2.88 8.62 9.05
C ASN A 232 2.83 10.16 9.07
N GLN A 233 2.75 10.80 7.90
CA GLN A 233 2.59 12.24 7.82
C GLN A 233 1.31 12.71 8.53
N ARG A 234 0.17 12.03 8.32
CA ARG A 234 -1.09 12.40 8.99
C ARG A 234 -1.05 12.13 10.50
N ILE A 235 -0.37 11.08 10.94
CA ILE A 235 -0.16 10.82 12.38
C ILE A 235 0.58 11.99 13.02
N LEU A 236 1.67 12.46 12.42
CA LEU A 236 2.44 13.59 12.91
C LEU A 236 1.59 14.86 12.97
N GLU A 237 0.87 15.18 11.89
CA GLU A 237 -0.02 16.35 11.83
C GLU A 237 -1.08 16.34 12.93
N VAL A 238 -1.71 15.18 13.17
CA VAL A 238 -2.73 15.05 14.23
C VAL A 238 -2.09 15.09 15.62
N THR A 239 -0.92 14.49 15.79
CA THR A 239 -0.18 14.50 17.06
C THR A 239 0.18 15.92 17.48
N GLU A 240 0.67 16.75 16.57
CA GLU A 240 0.98 18.15 16.87
C GLU A 240 -0.26 18.95 17.22
N LYS A 241 -1.39 18.71 16.54
CA LYS A 241 -2.67 19.33 16.90
C LYS A 241 -3.18 18.92 18.28
N ARG A 242 -2.99 17.64 18.65
CA ARG A 242 -3.35 17.12 19.99
C ARG A 242 -2.57 17.84 21.08
N LYS A 243 -1.27 18.02 20.90
CA LYS A 243 -0.41 18.73 21.86
C LYS A 243 -0.82 20.20 22.04
N GLN A 244 -1.30 20.85 20.98
CA GLN A 244 -1.77 22.24 21.01
C GLN A 244 -3.16 22.41 21.64
N SER A 245 -3.92 21.33 21.81
CA SER A 245 -5.27 21.34 22.39
C SER A 245 -5.32 20.95 23.87
N ILE A 246 -4.17 20.60 24.45
CA ILE A 246 -3.96 20.29 25.88
C ILE A 246 -3.35 21.54 26.51
#